data_AF-A0A1B9IZU4-F1
#
_entry.id   AF-A0A1B9IZU4-F1
#
_cell.length_a   1.000
_cell.length_b   1.000
_cell.length_c   1.000
_cell.angle_alpha   90.00
_cell.angle_beta   90.00
_cell.angle_gamma   90.00
#
_symmetry.space_group_name_H-M   'P 1'
#
loop_
_entity.id
_entity.type
_entity.pdbx_description
1 polymer ?
#
loop_
_entity_poly.entity_id
_entity_poly.type
_entity_poly.pdbx_seq_one_letter_code
_entity_poly.pdbx_strand_id
1 'polypeptide(L)'
;MSIPPAKRPRHSDDPSSSSSTTRQDPLITQLTDALNTLPPDQLRYIVASILPSHPYTLQDFLARYQAYLNSIEDQRRKAPPKDFDYLSKSCWKELNITHRKLRPSQQYGITGEVAGVIQSAVREITKGCRDSPRSETKLSALETLRKISKSIILCDEREIRKGVMNDDRTPDSLAHAMVEILDGMNEEEMVGLEETETPNGIRWLVEEYNKYAIDCFDQVLDSLDGDGEEDEED
;
A
#
# COMPACT_ATOMS: atom_id res chain seq x y z
N MET A 1 37.60 -12.42 66.72
CA MET A 1 37.66 -13.78 66.15
C MET A 1 36.40 -14.51 66.61
N SER A 2 35.38 -14.55 65.75
CA SER A 2 34.08 -15.17 66.06
C SER A 2 33.89 -16.38 65.15
N ILE A 3 33.71 -17.54 65.77
CA ILE A 3 33.44 -18.82 65.12
C ILE A 3 31.99 -18.81 64.63
N PRO A 4 31.71 -19.06 63.34
CA PRO A 4 30.35 -19.32 62.87
C PRO A 4 29.94 -20.79 63.09
N PRO A 5 28.65 -21.06 63.41
CA PRO A 5 28.18 -22.38 63.83
C PRO A 5 27.87 -23.35 62.68
N ALA A 6 27.68 -24.61 63.09
CA ALA A 6 27.67 -25.84 62.31
C ALA A 6 26.60 -25.99 61.21
N LYS A 7 26.99 -26.76 60.19
CA LYS A 7 26.21 -27.27 59.05
C LYS A 7 24.85 -27.87 59.48
N ARG A 8 23.76 -27.39 58.88
CA ARG A 8 22.50 -28.15 58.75
C ARG A 8 22.53 -28.95 57.44
N PRO A 9 22.19 -30.25 57.44
CA PRO A 9 21.96 -31.00 56.21
C PRO A 9 20.66 -30.51 55.57
N ARG A 10 20.71 -30.14 54.28
CA ARG A 10 19.53 -29.91 53.47
C ARG A 10 18.96 -31.27 53.07
N HIS A 11 17.70 -31.48 53.45
CA HIS A 11 16.87 -32.59 53.02
C HIS A 11 16.79 -32.59 51.49
N SER A 12 17.29 -33.66 50.88
CA SER A 12 16.98 -34.05 49.52
C SER A 12 15.57 -34.60 49.51
N ASP A 13 14.62 -33.88 48.91
CA ASP A 13 13.37 -34.43 48.40
C ASP A 13 12.93 -33.51 47.25
N ASP A 14 13.41 -33.85 46.06
CA ASP A 14 12.87 -33.37 44.80
C ASP A 14 11.92 -34.45 44.29
N PRO A 15 10.59 -34.25 44.33
CA PRO A 15 9.72 -34.99 43.45
C PRO A 15 9.03 -34.02 42.50
N SER A 16 9.09 -34.41 41.23
CA SER A 16 8.17 -33.99 40.16
C SER A 16 8.60 -32.76 39.36
N SER A 17 9.67 -32.92 38.58
CA SER A 17 9.69 -32.36 37.24
C SER A 17 8.57 -33.03 36.42
N SER A 18 7.36 -32.51 36.53
CA SER A 18 6.27 -32.79 35.60
C SER A 18 6.56 -32.00 34.32
N SER A 19 7.45 -32.55 33.49
CA SER A 19 7.52 -32.21 32.08
C SER A 19 6.21 -32.68 31.43
N SER A 20 5.25 -31.77 31.32
CA SER A 20 4.03 -31.96 30.53
C SER A 20 4.41 -32.04 29.06
N THR A 21 4.80 -33.23 28.60
CA THR A 21 4.92 -33.58 27.18
C THR A 21 3.51 -33.65 26.62
N THR A 22 3.07 -32.59 25.96
CA THR A 22 1.81 -32.58 25.19
C THR A 22 1.94 -33.65 24.09
N ARG A 23 1.33 -34.82 24.29
CA ARG A 23 1.19 -35.85 23.26
C ARG A 23 0.36 -35.24 22.13
N GLN A 24 1.01 -34.80 21.05
CA GLN A 24 0.30 -34.38 19.84
C GLN A 24 -0.39 -35.61 19.22
N ASP A 25 -1.66 -35.44 18.87
CA ASP A 25 -2.46 -36.48 18.24
C ASP A 25 -1.84 -36.83 16.87
N PRO A 26 -1.52 -38.12 16.60
CA PRO A 26 -0.90 -38.53 15.33
C PRO A 26 -1.73 -38.14 14.09
N LEU A 27 -3.06 -38.01 14.23
CA LEU A 27 -3.92 -37.55 13.13
C LEU A 27 -3.75 -36.05 12.86
N ILE A 28 -3.52 -35.23 13.89
CA ILE A 28 -3.23 -33.80 13.73
C ILE A 28 -1.87 -33.60 13.06
N THR A 29 -0.87 -34.43 13.41
CA THR A 29 0.44 -34.39 12.77
C THR A 29 0.36 -34.77 11.29
N GLN A 30 -0.38 -35.83 10.93
CA GLN A 30 -0.60 -36.20 9.53
C GLN A 30 -1.37 -35.14 8.75
N LEU A 31 -2.40 -34.53 9.34
CA LEU A 31 -3.13 -33.42 8.73
C LEU A 31 -2.20 -32.23 8.45
N THR A 32 -1.35 -31.88 9.42
CA THR A 32 -0.41 -30.76 9.27
C THR A 32 0.59 -31.02 8.15
N ASP A 33 1.13 -32.24 8.07
CA ASP A 33 2.04 -32.63 6.99
C ASP A 33 1.37 -32.60 5.62
N ALA A 34 0.12 -33.08 5.54
CA ALA A 34 -0.68 -33.00 4.32
C ALA A 34 -0.94 -31.55 3.89
N LEU A 35 -1.30 -30.66 4.82
CA LEU A 35 -1.52 -29.23 4.53
C LEU A 35 -0.26 -28.52 4.02
N ASN A 36 0.92 -28.93 4.47
CA ASN A 36 2.19 -28.32 4.06
C ASN A 36 2.73 -28.85 2.71
N THR A 37 2.29 -30.04 2.29
CA THR A 37 2.81 -30.73 1.09
C THR A 37 1.83 -30.74 -0.09
N LEU A 38 0.53 -30.55 0.17
CA LEU A 38 -0.50 -30.52 -0.87
C LEU A 38 -0.39 -29.28 -1.77
N PRO A 39 -0.46 -29.44 -3.10
CA PRO A 39 -0.62 -28.31 -4.01
C PRO A 39 -1.91 -27.53 -3.75
N PRO A 40 -1.93 -26.19 -3.92
CA PRO A 40 -3.09 -25.35 -3.63
C PRO A 40 -4.38 -25.80 -4.33
N ASP A 41 -4.30 -26.25 -5.59
CA ASP A 41 -5.48 -26.69 -6.35
C ASP A 41 -6.09 -27.99 -5.80
N GLN A 42 -5.24 -28.91 -5.34
CA GLN A 42 -5.69 -30.15 -4.73
C GLN A 42 -6.31 -29.89 -3.35
N LEU A 43 -5.72 -28.97 -2.56
CA LEU A 43 -6.31 -28.54 -1.30
C LEU A 43 -7.70 -27.93 -1.51
N ARG A 44 -7.85 -27.05 -2.50
CA ARG A 44 -9.16 -26.46 -2.87
C ARG A 44 -10.18 -27.53 -3.24
N TYR A 45 -9.79 -28.49 -4.09
CA TYR A 45 -10.68 -29.60 -4.48
C TYR A 45 -11.13 -30.43 -3.28
N ILE A 46 -10.20 -30.82 -2.40
CA ILE A 46 -10.49 -31.62 -1.21
C ILE A 46 -11.45 -30.85 -0.29
N VAL A 47 -11.14 -29.60 0.02
CA VAL A 47 -11.98 -28.74 0.89
C VAL A 47 -13.38 -28.56 0.29
N ALA A 48 -13.46 -28.27 -1.00
CA ALA A 48 -14.74 -28.06 -1.70
C ALA A 48 -15.58 -29.36 -1.82
N SER A 49 -14.95 -30.53 -1.88
CA SER A 49 -15.65 -31.82 -1.96
C SER A 49 -16.15 -32.33 -0.60
N ILE A 50 -15.45 -32.02 0.49
CA ILE A 50 -15.73 -32.58 1.82
C ILE A 50 -16.61 -31.65 2.67
N LEU A 51 -16.33 -30.33 2.68
CA LEU A 51 -17.02 -29.40 3.57
C LEU A 51 -18.54 -29.32 3.35
N PRO A 52 -19.08 -29.35 2.11
CA PRO A 52 -20.53 -29.29 1.91
C PRO A 52 -21.30 -30.46 2.52
N SER A 53 -20.67 -31.63 2.65
CA SER A 53 -21.28 -32.81 3.27
C SER A 53 -21.28 -32.75 4.80
N HIS A 54 -20.64 -31.74 5.42
CA HIS A 54 -20.49 -31.59 6.86
C HIS A 54 -20.90 -30.17 7.31
N PRO A 55 -22.21 -29.90 7.51
CA PRO A 55 -22.73 -28.55 7.74
C PRO A 55 -22.10 -27.80 8.92
N TYR A 56 -21.87 -28.48 10.06
CA TYR A 56 -21.25 -27.87 11.23
C TYR A 56 -19.78 -27.51 10.99
N THR A 57 -19.04 -28.36 10.28
CA THR A 57 -17.63 -28.10 9.95
C THR A 57 -17.50 -26.99 8.92
N LEU A 58 -18.41 -26.91 7.95
CA LEU A 58 -18.48 -25.78 7.02
C LEU A 58 -18.75 -24.46 7.75
N GLN A 59 -19.70 -24.45 8.69
CA GLN A 59 -20.00 -23.26 9.49
C GLN A 59 -18.79 -22.81 10.33
N ASP A 60 -18.12 -23.74 11.03
CA ASP A 60 -16.93 -23.43 11.83
C ASP A 60 -15.77 -22.93 10.94
N PHE A 61 -15.57 -23.55 9.77
CA PHE A 61 -14.56 -23.12 8.80
C PHE A 61 -14.81 -21.69 8.32
N LEU A 62 -16.06 -21.36 7.92
CA LEU A 62 -16.41 -20.01 7.47
C LEU A 62 -16.28 -18.98 8.60
N ALA A 63 -16.65 -19.33 9.84
CA ALA A 63 -16.49 -18.46 11.00
C ALA A 63 -15.00 -18.17 11.28
N ARG A 64 -14.13 -19.19 11.22
CA ARG A 64 -12.67 -19.02 11.39
C ARG A 64 -12.05 -18.23 10.25
N TYR A 65 -12.49 -18.45 9.01
CA TYR A 65 -12.06 -17.67 7.86
C TYR A 65 -12.43 -16.19 8.04
N GLN A 66 -13.66 -15.89 8.45
CA GLN A 66 -14.07 -14.51 8.73
C GLN A 66 -13.26 -13.89 9.87
N ALA A 67 -13.02 -14.63 10.97
CA ALA A 67 -12.17 -14.17 12.06
C ALA A 67 -10.73 -13.87 11.60
N TYR A 68 -10.19 -14.70 10.71
CA TYR A 68 -8.89 -14.46 10.08
C TYR A 68 -8.89 -13.19 9.22
N LEU A 69 -9.89 -12.99 8.36
CA LEU A 69 -10.02 -11.77 7.56
C LEU A 69 -10.10 -10.52 8.45
N ASN A 70 -10.94 -10.55 9.49
CA ASN A 70 -11.05 -9.47 10.47
C ASN A 70 -9.71 -9.21 11.17
N SER A 71 -8.93 -10.26 11.47
CA SER A 71 -7.61 -10.10 12.09
C SER A 71 -6.60 -9.40 11.18
N ILE A 72 -6.63 -9.67 9.87
CA ILE A 72 -5.80 -8.97 8.88
C ILE A 72 -6.22 -7.50 8.82
N GLU A 73 -7.52 -7.24 8.75
CA GLU A 73 -8.05 -5.88 8.69
C GLU A 73 -7.69 -5.08 9.95
N ASP A 74 -7.82 -5.68 11.14
CA ASP A 74 -7.38 -5.08 12.40
C ASP A 74 -5.88 -4.78 12.42
N GLN A 75 -5.05 -5.68 11.89
CA GLN A 75 -3.62 -5.44 11.76
C GLN A 75 -3.34 -4.27 10.82
N ARG A 76 -4.03 -4.18 9.69
CA ARG A 76 -3.92 -3.05 8.75
C ARG A 76 -4.35 -1.74 9.38
N ARG A 77 -5.45 -1.72 10.13
CA ARG A 77 -5.92 -0.54 10.88
C ARG A 77 -4.92 -0.11 11.97
N LYS A 78 -4.24 -1.05 12.63
CA LYS A 78 -3.23 -0.77 13.68
C LYS A 78 -1.86 -0.40 13.12
N ALA A 79 -1.57 -0.74 11.87
CA ALA A 79 -0.31 -0.36 11.23
C ALA A 79 -0.17 1.17 11.19
N PRO A 80 1.06 1.71 11.36
CA PRO A 80 1.29 3.14 11.21
C PRO A 80 0.96 3.59 9.78
N PRO A 81 0.54 4.85 9.60
CA PRO A 81 0.41 5.42 8.26
C PRO A 81 1.70 5.27 7.45
N LYS A 82 1.56 5.07 6.14
CA LYS A 82 2.70 5.06 5.23
C LYS A 82 2.95 6.48 4.73
N ASP A 83 4.21 6.88 4.72
CA ASP A 83 4.67 8.14 4.14
C ASP A 83 5.42 7.86 2.83
N PHE A 84 5.06 8.60 1.77
CA PHE A 84 5.61 8.45 0.43
C PHE A 84 6.48 9.64 -0.02
N ASP A 85 6.69 10.66 0.83
CA ASP A 85 7.39 11.89 0.43
C ASP A 85 8.79 11.63 -0.17
N TYR A 86 9.47 10.57 0.28
CA TYR A 86 10.76 10.14 -0.26
C TYR A 86 10.71 9.78 -1.76
N LEU A 87 9.58 9.28 -2.27
CA LEU A 87 9.40 8.97 -3.69
C LEU A 87 9.34 10.24 -4.53
N SER A 88 8.68 11.29 -4.04
CA SER A 88 8.67 12.59 -4.73
C SER A 88 10.08 13.19 -4.85
N LYS A 89 10.87 13.10 -3.77
CA LYS A 89 12.27 13.54 -3.77
C LYS A 89 13.14 12.72 -4.72
N SER A 90 12.91 11.41 -4.79
CA SER A 90 13.62 10.52 -5.70
C SER A 90 13.32 10.89 -7.17
N CYS A 91 12.04 11.02 -7.53
CA CYS A 91 11.62 11.41 -8.87
C CYS A 91 12.14 12.81 -9.24
N TRP A 92 12.04 13.77 -8.32
CA TRP A 92 12.56 15.12 -8.55
C TRP A 92 14.07 15.12 -8.83
N LYS A 93 14.84 14.36 -8.06
CA LYS A 93 16.29 14.22 -8.26
C LYS A 93 16.60 13.60 -9.62
N GLU A 94 15.83 12.59 -10.02
CA GLU A 94 16.01 11.92 -11.31
C GLU A 94 15.74 12.86 -12.48
N LEU A 95 14.66 13.65 -12.39
CA LEU A 95 14.28 14.65 -13.39
C LEU A 95 15.26 15.84 -13.48
N ASN A 96 15.75 16.34 -12.35
CA ASN A 96 16.38 17.67 -12.29
C ASN A 96 17.89 17.66 -11.95
N ILE A 97 18.41 16.56 -11.40
CA ILE A 97 19.81 16.49 -10.95
C ILE A 97 20.58 15.43 -11.71
N THR A 98 20.09 14.19 -11.77
CA THR A 98 20.85 13.03 -12.24
C THR A 98 21.41 13.25 -13.65
N HIS A 99 20.60 13.80 -14.56
CA HIS A 99 20.90 13.88 -15.99
C HIS A 99 21.23 15.30 -16.49
N ARG A 100 21.38 16.27 -15.58
CA ARG A 100 21.58 17.70 -15.90
C ARG A 100 22.79 18.00 -16.79
N LYS A 101 23.82 17.16 -16.73
CA LYS A 101 25.08 17.35 -17.50
C LYS A 101 25.05 16.69 -18.87
N LEU A 102 23.99 15.96 -19.21
CA LEU A 102 23.88 15.26 -20.48
C LEU A 102 23.57 16.24 -21.61
N ARG A 103 24.03 15.91 -22.82
CA ARG A 103 23.63 16.65 -24.02
C ARG A 103 22.18 16.31 -24.39
N PRO A 104 21.46 17.18 -25.13
CA PRO A 104 20.07 16.94 -25.50
C PRO A 104 19.80 15.57 -26.15
N SER A 105 20.68 15.10 -27.03
CA SER A 105 20.53 13.77 -27.66
C SER A 105 20.68 12.61 -26.67
N GLN A 106 21.48 12.79 -25.61
CA GLN A 106 21.63 11.80 -24.54
C GLN A 106 20.45 11.88 -23.58
N GLN A 107 19.94 13.08 -23.29
CA GLN A 107 18.73 13.29 -22.51
C GLN A 107 17.52 12.60 -23.14
N TYR A 108 17.35 12.72 -24.46
CA TYR A 108 16.32 11.98 -25.20
C TYR A 108 16.42 10.47 -24.96
N GLY A 109 17.63 9.92 -24.99
CA GLY A 109 17.88 8.49 -24.80
C GLY A 109 17.57 7.96 -23.39
N ILE A 110 17.58 8.81 -22.36
CA ILE A 110 17.30 8.41 -20.97
C ILE A 110 15.87 8.69 -20.53
N THR A 111 15.03 9.30 -21.39
CA THR A 111 13.65 9.65 -21.04
C THR A 111 12.82 8.44 -20.61
N GLY A 112 12.99 7.30 -21.28
CA GLY A 112 12.33 6.05 -20.90
C GLY A 112 12.76 5.51 -19.52
N GLU A 113 14.02 5.72 -19.14
CA GLU A 113 14.50 5.33 -17.80
C GLU A 113 13.88 6.22 -16.72
N VAL A 114 13.82 7.54 -16.96
CA VAL A 114 13.18 8.50 -16.06
C VAL A 114 11.68 8.20 -15.92
N ALA A 115 10.98 7.94 -17.02
CA ALA A 115 9.59 7.51 -17.00
C ALA A 115 9.41 6.20 -16.20
N GLY A 116 10.32 5.23 -16.36
CA GLY A 116 10.31 3.99 -15.59
C GLY A 116 10.45 4.18 -14.08
N VAL A 117 11.25 5.16 -13.64
CA VAL A 117 11.37 5.54 -12.21
C VAL A 117 10.06 6.12 -11.70
N ILE A 118 9.45 7.04 -12.44
CA ILE A 118 8.15 7.65 -12.09
C ILE A 118 7.06 6.59 -11.99
N GLN A 119 6.93 5.72 -13.00
CA GLN A 119 5.94 4.65 -13.00
C GLN A 119 6.16 3.65 -11.85
N SER A 120 7.41 3.42 -11.43
CA SER A 120 7.69 2.57 -10.28
C SER A 120 7.26 3.22 -8.98
N ALA A 121 7.49 4.53 -8.82
CA ALA A 121 6.99 5.29 -7.67
C ALA A 121 5.46 5.28 -7.62
N VAL A 122 4.77 5.51 -8.75
CA VAL A 122 3.30 5.45 -8.83
C VAL A 122 2.80 4.07 -8.37
N ARG A 123 3.35 2.98 -8.90
CA ARG A 123 2.97 1.61 -8.50
C ARG A 123 3.17 1.36 -7.01
N GLU A 124 4.25 1.86 -6.43
CA GLU A 124 4.53 1.73 -5.01
C GLU A 124 3.54 2.50 -4.14
N ILE A 125 3.19 3.72 -4.54
CA ILE A 125 2.18 4.56 -3.87
C ILE A 125 0.81 3.87 -3.92
N THR A 126 0.33 3.51 -5.11
CA THR A 126 -0.99 2.88 -5.29
C THR A 126 -1.10 1.57 -4.49
N LYS A 127 -0.08 0.71 -4.57
CA LYS A 127 -0.03 -0.50 -3.74
C LYS A 127 -0.05 -0.15 -2.25
N GLY A 128 0.72 0.85 -1.86
CA GLY A 128 0.80 1.36 -0.50
C GLY A 128 -0.57 1.74 0.07
N CYS A 129 -1.38 2.46 -0.72
CA CYS A 129 -2.77 2.84 -0.41
C CYS A 129 -3.71 1.63 -0.33
N ARG A 130 -3.69 0.71 -1.31
CA ARG A 130 -4.54 -0.50 -1.27
C ARG A 130 -4.31 -1.36 -0.03
N ASP A 131 -3.06 -1.40 0.44
CA ASP A 131 -2.65 -2.18 1.61
C ASP A 131 -2.98 -1.49 2.95
N SER A 132 -3.34 -0.19 2.94
CA SER A 132 -3.51 0.64 4.14
C SER A 132 -4.87 1.34 4.15
N PRO A 133 -5.77 1.02 5.10
CA PRO A 133 -7.08 1.68 5.21
C PRO A 133 -6.99 3.07 5.87
N ARG A 134 -5.77 3.60 6.09
CA ARG A 134 -5.54 4.83 6.84
C ARG A 134 -5.66 6.08 5.96
N SER A 135 -6.46 7.04 6.40
CA SER A 135 -6.66 8.32 5.72
C SER A 135 -5.34 9.07 5.52
N GLU A 136 -4.46 9.05 6.52
CA GLU A 136 -3.17 9.75 6.45
C GLU A 136 -2.24 9.14 5.38
N THR A 137 -2.43 7.85 5.07
CA THR A 137 -1.71 7.19 3.95
C THR A 137 -2.21 7.72 2.61
N LYS A 138 -3.54 7.87 2.44
CA LYS A 138 -4.15 8.42 1.22
C LYS A 138 -3.74 9.88 1.00
N LEU A 139 -3.74 10.70 2.06
CA LEU A 139 -3.27 12.09 2.00
C LEU A 139 -1.80 12.19 1.60
N SER A 140 -0.92 11.39 2.23
CA SER A 140 0.51 11.35 1.86
C SER A 140 0.70 10.94 0.40
N ALA A 141 -0.08 9.97 -0.07
CA ALA A 141 -0.04 9.50 -1.45
C ALA A 141 -0.47 10.58 -2.45
N LEU A 142 -1.62 11.21 -2.26
CA LEU A 142 -2.11 12.28 -3.15
C LEU A 142 -1.13 13.44 -3.24
N GLU A 143 -0.63 13.92 -2.10
CA GLU A 143 0.36 15.00 -2.08
C GLU A 143 1.67 14.60 -2.75
N THR A 144 2.10 13.34 -2.59
CA THR A 144 3.31 12.83 -3.25
C THR A 144 3.12 12.73 -4.76
N LEU A 145 2.00 12.19 -5.24
CA LEU A 145 1.67 12.14 -6.67
C LEU A 145 1.62 13.56 -7.26
N ARG A 146 0.99 14.51 -6.55
CA ARG A 146 0.94 15.91 -6.96
C ARG A 146 2.34 16.51 -7.11
N LYS A 147 3.22 16.30 -6.12
CA LYS A 147 4.62 16.76 -6.16
C LYS A 147 5.41 16.14 -7.31
N ILE A 148 5.21 14.86 -7.61
CA ILE A 148 5.85 14.18 -8.76
C ILE A 148 5.39 14.84 -10.06
N SER A 149 4.07 14.93 -10.27
CA SER A 149 3.49 15.57 -11.45
C SER A 149 3.95 17.02 -11.64
N LYS A 150 4.00 17.80 -10.55
CA LYS A 150 4.56 19.16 -10.56
C LYS A 150 6.04 19.18 -10.94
N SER A 151 6.82 18.21 -10.47
CA SER A 151 8.26 18.12 -10.80
C SER A 151 8.50 17.83 -12.28
N ILE A 152 7.59 17.11 -12.95
CA ILE A 152 7.63 16.90 -14.40
C ILE A 152 7.39 18.24 -15.12
N ILE A 153 6.33 18.98 -14.76
CA ILE A 153 6.03 20.31 -15.32
C ILE A 153 7.22 21.26 -15.19
N LEU A 154 7.82 21.31 -14.01
CA LEU A 154 8.89 22.23 -13.68
C LEU A 154 10.29 21.70 -14.04
N CYS A 155 10.39 20.56 -14.73
CA CYS A 155 11.68 20.00 -15.12
C CYS A 155 12.39 20.92 -16.11
N ASP A 156 13.58 21.43 -15.76
CA ASP A 156 14.34 22.36 -16.60
C ASP A 156 14.86 21.72 -17.90
N GLU A 157 15.12 20.40 -17.87
CA GLU A 157 15.68 19.66 -18.99
C GLU A 157 14.60 19.35 -20.04
N ARG A 158 14.52 20.21 -21.06
CA ARG A 158 13.45 20.21 -22.07
C ARG A 158 13.20 18.85 -22.72
N GLU A 159 14.25 18.12 -23.09
CA GLU A 159 14.09 16.82 -23.77
C GLU A 159 13.53 15.76 -22.81
N ILE A 160 13.92 15.80 -21.53
CA ILE A 160 13.36 14.93 -20.48
C ILE A 160 11.90 15.28 -20.24
N ARG A 161 11.61 16.56 -20.00
CA ARG A 161 10.24 17.04 -19.77
C ARG A 161 9.30 16.62 -20.90
N LYS A 162 9.68 16.90 -22.15
CA LYS A 162 8.88 16.51 -23.32
C LYS A 162 8.72 15.00 -23.44
N GLY A 163 9.80 14.24 -23.25
CA GLY A 163 9.74 12.78 -23.35
C GLY A 163 8.82 12.16 -22.31
N VAL A 164 8.82 12.67 -21.09
CA VAL A 164 7.96 12.18 -20.00
C VAL A 164 6.52 12.66 -20.15
N MET A 165 6.29 13.91 -20.57
CA MET A 165 4.95 14.47 -20.79
C MET A 165 4.24 13.84 -21.99
N ASN A 166 4.98 13.52 -23.06
CA ASN A 166 4.43 12.92 -24.27
C ASN A 166 4.52 11.38 -24.26
N ASP A 167 4.98 10.78 -23.17
CA ASP A 167 4.81 9.35 -22.93
C ASP A 167 3.39 9.15 -22.42
N ASP A 168 2.48 8.69 -23.30
CA ASP A 168 1.06 8.50 -22.99
C ASP A 168 0.83 7.79 -21.64
N ARG A 169 1.75 6.92 -21.20
CA ARG A 169 1.59 6.16 -19.96
C ARG A 169 1.88 6.96 -18.70
N THR A 170 2.80 7.92 -18.73
CA THR A 170 3.30 8.54 -17.49
C THR A 170 2.27 9.49 -16.88
N PRO A 171 1.78 10.53 -17.59
CA PRO A 171 0.69 11.38 -17.10
C PRO A 171 -0.57 10.58 -16.76
N ASP A 172 -0.99 9.65 -17.64
CA ASP A 172 -2.16 8.80 -17.39
C ASP A 172 -2.01 7.99 -16.10
N SER A 173 -0.84 7.39 -15.85
CA SER A 173 -0.63 6.59 -14.63
C SER A 173 -0.70 7.44 -13.36
N LEU A 174 -0.24 8.69 -13.42
CA LEU A 174 -0.31 9.62 -12.30
C LEU A 174 -1.75 10.06 -12.04
N ALA A 175 -2.48 10.46 -13.09
CA ALA A 175 -3.87 10.87 -13.00
C ALA A 175 -4.76 9.71 -12.52
N HIS A 176 -4.63 8.53 -13.12
CA HIS A 176 -5.40 7.36 -12.73
C HIS A 176 -5.13 6.93 -11.28
N ALA A 177 -3.88 7.03 -10.81
CA ALA A 177 -3.56 6.75 -9.41
C ALA A 177 -4.18 7.77 -8.45
N MET A 178 -4.27 9.05 -8.84
CA MET A 178 -4.96 10.06 -8.04
C MET A 178 -6.47 9.80 -7.97
N VAL A 179 -7.10 9.54 -9.12
CA VAL A 179 -8.53 9.17 -9.20
C VAL A 179 -8.83 7.95 -8.34
N GLU A 180 -8.04 6.87 -8.46
CA GLU A 180 -8.24 5.66 -7.65
C GLU A 180 -8.18 5.95 -6.14
N ILE A 181 -7.32 6.86 -5.71
CA ILE A 181 -7.23 7.23 -4.29
C ILE A 181 -8.44 8.08 -3.89
N LEU A 182 -8.82 9.08 -4.68
CA LEU A 182 -9.96 9.97 -4.41
C LEU A 182 -11.28 9.19 -4.37
N ASP A 183 -11.55 8.36 -5.37
CA ASP A 183 -12.75 7.51 -5.43
C ASP A 183 -12.81 6.49 -4.27
N GLY A 184 -11.65 6.17 -3.70
CA GLY A 184 -11.51 5.30 -2.54
C GLY A 184 -11.64 6.03 -1.19
N MET A 185 -11.75 7.36 -1.17
CA MET A 185 -11.90 8.15 0.05
C MET A 185 -13.37 8.27 0.45
N ASN A 186 -13.65 8.16 1.75
CA ASN A 186 -14.97 8.46 2.30
C ASN A 186 -15.13 9.96 2.62
N GLU A 187 -16.33 10.39 2.99
CA GLU A 187 -16.63 11.80 3.31
C GLU A 187 -15.71 12.40 4.38
N GLU A 188 -15.42 11.69 5.48
CA GLU A 188 -14.53 12.17 6.54
C GLU A 188 -13.09 12.37 6.02
N GLU A 189 -12.64 11.45 5.16
CA GLU A 189 -11.33 11.54 4.51
C GLU A 189 -11.27 12.70 3.52
N MET A 190 -12.34 12.95 2.77
CA MET A 190 -12.46 14.08 1.85
C MET A 190 -12.47 15.42 2.58
N VAL A 191 -13.19 15.53 3.71
CA VAL A 191 -13.13 16.73 4.58
C VAL A 191 -11.69 16.95 5.08
N GLY A 192 -11.01 15.88 5.51
CA GLY A 192 -9.61 15.97 5.92
C GLY A 192 -8.66 16.39 4.79
N LEU A 193 -8.97 16.06 3.53
CA LEU A 193 -8.22 16.48 2.35
C LEU A 193 -8.40 17.98 2.06
N GLU A 194 -9.64 18.48 2.18
CA GLU A 194 -9.99 19.90 2.01
C GLU A 194 -9.26 20.83 2.98
N GLU A 195 -8.91 20.34 4.17
CA GLU A 195 -8.09 21.09 5.14
C GLU A 195 -6.61 21.23 4.75
N THR A 196 -6.17 20.57 3.66
CA THR A 196 -4.78 20.61 3.18
C THR A 196 -4.58 21.56 2.00
N GLU A 197 -3.33 21.81 1.62
CA GLU A 197 -3.01 22.54 0.38
C GLU A 197 -3.12 21.66 -0.89
N THR A 198 -3.40 20.37 -0.73
CA THR A 198 -3.38 19.38 -1.83
C THR A 198 -4.43 19.69 -2.91
N PRO A 199 -5.71 20.01 -2.59
CA PRO A 199 -6.73 20.33 -3.59
C PRO A 199 -6.34 21.50 -4.50
N ASN A 200 -5.96 22.64 -3.90
CA ASN A 200 -5.48 23.81 -4.64
C ASN A 200 -4.26 23.48 -5.51
N GLY A 201 -3.39 22.63 -5.00
CA GLY A 201 -2.25 22.14 -5.73
C GLY A 201 -2.59 21.24 -6.92
N ILE A 202 -3.65 20.43 -6.83
CA ILE A 202 -4.17 19.60 -7.93
C ILE A 202 -4.83 20.50 -8.99
N ARG A 203 -5.62 21.49 -8.58
CA ARG A 203 -6.22 22.48 -9.51
C ARG A 203 -5.16 23.21 -10.34
N TRP A 204 -4.14 23.73 -9.67
CA TRP A 204 -3.00 24.34 -10.36
C TRP A 204 -2.32 23.35 -11.32
N LEU A 205 -2.15 22.09 -10.90
CA LEU A 205 -1.52 21.06 -11.72
C LEU A 205 -2.31 20.80 -13.00
N VAL A 206 -3.63 20.69 -12.93
CA VAL A 206 -4.50 20.45 -14.09
C VAL A 206 -4.39 21.63 -15.07
N GLU A 207 -4.48 22.87 -14.56
CA GLU A 207 -4.27 24.07 -15.38
C GLU A 207 -2.91 24.06 -16.10
N GLU A 208 -1.84 23.62 -15.43
CA GLU A 208 -0.52 23.54 -16.06
C GLU A 208 -0.41 22.43 -17.10
N TYR A 209 -0.97 21.23 -16.85
CA TYR A 209 -0.96 20.14 -17.83
C TYR A 209 -1.80 20.47 -19.08
N ASN A 210 -2.92 21.16 -18.91
CA ASN A 210 -3.77 21.61 -20.01
C ASN A 210 -3.05 22.58 -20.98
N LYS A 211 -2.07 23.35 -20.50
CA LYS A 211 -1.21 24.18 -21.38
C LYS A 211 -0.35 23.35 -22.35
N TYR A 212 -0.17 22.07 -22.06
CA TYR A 212 0.55 21.12 -22.91
C TYR A 212 -0.41 20.20 -23.71
N ALA A 213 -1.73 20.46 -23.69
CA ALA A 213 -2.75 19.60 -24.27
C ALA A 213 -2.74 18.16 -23.71
N ILE A 214 -2.51 18.04 -22.40
CA ILE A 214 -2.63 16.80 -21.63
C ILE A 214 -3.81 16.99 -20.68
N ASP A 215 -4.93 16.34 -21.00
CA ASP A 215 -6.24 16.48 -20.36
C ASP A 215 -6.56 15.31 -19.40
N CYS A 216 -5.69 14.31 -19.29
CA CYS A 216 -5.91 13.14 -18.43
C CYS A 216 -6.14 13.49 -16.94
N PHE A 217 -5.67 14.67 -16.51
CA PHE A 217 -5.87 15.16 -15.14
C PHE A 217 -7.24 15.80 -14.90
N ASP A 218 -8.05 16.08 -15.93
CA ASP A 218 -9.39 16.64 -15.77
C ASP A 218 -10.28 15.70 -14.92
N GLN A 219 -10.17 14.38 -15.12
CA GLN A 219 -10.85 13.37 -14.30
C GLN A 219 -10.46 13.44 -12.82
N VAL A 220 -9.25 13.92 -12.49
CA VAL A 220 -8.82 14.11 -11.10
C VAL A 220 -9.59 15.27 -10.46
N LEU A 221 -9.95 16.30 -11.24
CA LEU A 221 -10.81 17.38 -10.74
C LEU A 221 -12.23 16.89 -10.51
N ASP A 222 -12.77 16.11 -11.45
CA ASP A 222 -14.12 15.55 -11.31
C ASP A 222 -14.23 14.71 -10.02
N SER A 223 -13.27 13.81 -9.77
CA SER A 223 -13.22 13.04 -8.50
C SER A 223 -12.96 13.90 -7.26
N LEU A 224 -12.29 15.05 -7.39
CA LEU A 224 -11.95 15.92 -6.27
C LEU A 224 -13.13 16.83 -5.86
N ASP A 225 -13.84 17.38 -6.85
CA ASP A 225 -15.00 18.26 -6.64
C ASP A 225 -16.26 17.49 -6.26
N GLY A 226 -16.27 16.18 -6.55
CA GLY A 226 -17.46 15.35 -6.48
C GLY A 226 -18.37 15.65 -7.67
N ASP A 227 -19.13 14.65 -8.10
CA ASP A 227 -20.27 14.91 -8.97
C ASP A 227 -21.19 15.86 -8.20
N GLY A 228 -21.17 17.14 -8.58
CA GLY A 228 -22.16 18.10 -8.10
C GLY A 228 -23.51 17.56 -8.54
N GLU A 229 -24.21 16.87 -7.65
CA GLU A 229 -25.65 16.68 -7.78
C GLU A 229 -26.23 18.09 -7.91
N GLU A 230 -26.55 18.48 -9.14
CA GLU A 230 -27.44 19.59 -9.41
C GLU A 230 -28.72 19.26 -8.64
N ASP A 231 -28.88 19.87 -7.47
CA ASP A 231 -30.15 19.87 -6.75
C ASP A 231 -31.22 20.35 -7.75
N GLU A 232 -32.01 19.42 -8.28
CA GLU A 232 -33.25 19.72 -8.97
C GLU A 232 -34.15 20.42 -7.95
N GLU A 233 -34.16 21.76 -7.97
CA GLU A 233 -35.11 22.59 -7.23
C GLU A 233 -36.54 22.23 -7.69
N ASP A 234 -37.28 21.50 -6.84
CA ASP A 234 -38.74 21.33 -6.89
C ASP A 234 -39.49 22.61 -6.44
#